data_AF-A0A846XGV3-F1
#
_entry.id   AF-A0A846XGV3-F1
#
_cell.length_a   1.000
_cell.length_b   1.000
_cell.length_c   1.000
_cell.angle_alpha   90.00
_cell.angle_beta   90.00
_cell.angle_gamma   90.00
#
_symmetry.space_group_name_H-M   'P 1'
#
loop_
_entity.id
_entity.type
_entity.pdbx_description
1 polymer ?
#
loop_
_entity_poly.entity_id
_entity_poly.type
_entity_poly.pdbx_seq_one_letter_code
_entity_poly.pdbx_strand_id
1 'polypeptide(L)'
;MYNVSVPADVAAALHRVFACSPHAADSLELWLAVTAEAVRHLTAPSESAGPAAWLPVFVSYRRMRTDAVYHTGTAAVRITTGPLAGITYTDPDSAARAVATVAPLPATDSAMDGEGDDAVEVLSLVPTWRLPITADPAAQTPPAVSPLIS
;
A
#
# COMPACT_ATOMS: atom_id res chain seq x y z
N MET A 1 -25.28 -3.88 -16.66
CA MET A 1 -24.53 -3.79 -15.41
C MET A 1 -23.09 -3.51 -15.77
N TYR A 2 -22.58 -2.32 -15.45
CA TYR A 2 -21.20 -1.95 -15.76
C TYR A 2 -20.29 -2.70 -14.78
N ASN A 3 -19.38 -3.46 -15.36
CA ASN A 3 -18.56 -4.45 -14.69
C ASN A 3 -17.24 -3.76 -14.35
N VAL A 4 -17.12 -3.25 -13.11
CA VAL A 4 -15.99 -2.41 -12.71
C VAL A 4 -14.93 -3.30 -12.07
N SER A 5 -13.79 -3.49 -12.76
CA SER A 5 -12.57 -4.01 -12.15
C SER A 5 -12.27 -3.24 -10.87
N VAL A 6 -11.99 -3.92 -9.77
CA VAL A 6 -11.77 -3.28 -8.47
C VAL A 6 -10.60 -2.29 -8.60
N PRO A 7 -10.80 -0.98 -8.34
CA PRO A 7 -9.81 0.06 -8.65
C PRO A 7 -8.40 -0.22 -8.11
N ALA A 8 -8.30 -0.88 -6.95
CA ALA A 8 -7.03 -1.23 -6.34
C ALA A 8 -6.25 -2.32 -7.11
N ASP A 9 -6.94 -3.30 -7.69
CA ASP A 9 -6.31 -4.35 -8.50
C ASP A 9 -5.75 -3.77 -9.80
N VAL A 10 -6.50 -2.85 -10.43
CA VAL A 10 -6.04 -2.10 -11.60
C VAL A 10 -4.82 -1.25 -11.23
N ALA A 11 -4.87 -0.49 -10.14
CA ALA A 11 -3.74 0.32 -9.69
C ALA A 11 -2.48 -0.52 -9.43
N ALA A 12 -2.63 -1.69 -8.82
CA ALA A 12 -1.52 -2.62 -8.58
C ALA A 12 -0.91 -3.15 -9.88
N ALA A 13 -1.75 -3.54 -10.84
CA ALA A 13 -1.29 -4.01 -12.14
C ALA A 13 -0.53 -2.93 -12.92
N LEU A 14 -1.09 -1.71 -12.99
CA LEU A 14 -0.45 -0.57 -13.66
C LEU A 14 0.87 -0.18 -12.99
N HIS A 15 0.91 -0.17 -11.65
CA HIS A 15 2.13 0.11 -10.90
C HIS A 15 3.22 -0.94 -11.17
N ARG A 16 2.86 -2.22 -11.34
CA ARG A 16 3.83 -3.26 -11.70
C ARG A 16 4.44 -3.01 -13.08
N VAL A 17 3.62 -2.68 -14.08
CA VAL A 17 4.12 -2.35 -15.43
C VAL A 17 5.11 -1.18 -15.36
N PHE A 18 4.75 -0.14 -14.60
CA PHE A 18 5.63 1.01 -14.36
C PHE A 18 6.95 0.61 -13.69
N ALA A 19 6.88 -0.11 -12.58
CA ALA A 19 8.05 -0.43 -11.76
C ALA A 19 9.01 -1.44 -12.39
N CYS A 20 8.50 -2.33 -13.26
CA CYS A 20 9.31 -3.32 -13.97
C CYS A 20 9.81 -2.83 -15.34
N SER A 21 9.42 -1.62 -15.77
CA SER A 21 9.82 -1.09 -17.07
C SER A 21 11.30 -0.67 -17.08
N PRO A 22 12.06 -1.01 -18.13
CA PRO A 22 13.42 -0.49 -18.32
C PRO A 22 13.42 0.95 -18.88
N HIS A 23 12.27 1.49 -19.24
CA HIS A 23 12.14 2.82 -19.84
C HIS A 23 12.06 3.93 -18.79
N ALA A 24 12.44 5.15 -19.19
CA ALA A 24 12.29 6.33 -18.35
C ALA A 24 10.80 6.60 -18.04
N ALA A 25 10.52 7.26 -16.92
CA ALA A 25 9.16 7.55 -16.45
C ALA A 25 8.35 8.44 -17.42
N ASP A 26 9.02 9.17 -18.30
CA ASP A 26 8.44 10.05 -19.33
C ASP A 26 8.44 9.43 -20.74
N SER A 27 8.91 8.18 -20.90
CA SER A 27 8.99 7.53 -22.21
C SER A 27 7.64 7.10 -22.75
N LEU A 28 7.44 7.26 -24.06
CA LEU A 28 6.22 6.85 -24.76
C LEU A 28 6.01 5.32 -24.65
N GLU A 29 7.08 4.53 -24.76
CA GLU A 29 7.03 3.06 -24.70
C GLU A 29 6.46 2.58 -23.37
N LEU A 30 6.88 3.19 -22.25
CA LEU A 30 6.30 2.92 -20.94
C LEU A 30 4.81 3.24 -20.91
N TRP A 31 4.42 4.44 -21.34
CA TRP A 31 3.03 4.87 -21.28
C TRP A 31 2.11 4.07 -22.21
N LEU A 32 2.61 3.59 -23.35
CA LEU A 32 1.89 2.63 -24.20
C LEU A 32 1.69 1.29 -23.50
N ALA A 33 2.70 0.77 -22.80
CA ALA A 33 2.58 -0.47 -22.04
C ALA A 33 1.57 -0.34 -20.88
N VAL A 34 1.61 0.76 -20.12
CA VAL A 34 0.65 1.08 -19.06
C VAL A 34 -0.77 1.19 -19.64
N THR A 35 -0.92 1.85 -20.79
CA THR A 35 -2.22 2.03 -21.44
C THR A 35 -2.78 0.70 -21.95
N ALA A 36 -1.96 -0.16 -22.54
CA ALA A 36 -2.38 -1.49 -22.97
C ALA A 36 -2.90 -2.34 -21.80
N GLU A 37 -2.23 -2.26 -20.65
CA GLU A 37 -2.66 -2.95 -19.43
C GLU A 37 -3.98 -2.37 -18.87
N ALA A 38 -4.15 -1.05 -18.89
CA ALA A 38 -5.41 -0.41 -18.51
C ALA A 38 -6.57 -0.87 -19.43
N VAL A 39 -6.34 -0.89 -20.75
CA VAL A 39 -7.34 -1.36 -21.72
C VAL A 39 -7.68 -2.83 -21.48
N ARG A 40 -6.70 -3.68 -21.17
CA ARG A 40 -6.94 -5.08 -20.80
C ARG A 40 -7.89 -5.20 -19.61
N HIS A 41 -7.69 -4.40 -18.56
CA HIS A 41 -8.57 -4.37 -17.39
C HIS A 41 -9.97 -3.79 -17.64
N LEU A 42 -10.11 -2.92 -18.64
CA LEU A 42 -11.41 -2.35 -19.05
C LEU A 42 -12.21 -3.27 -20.00
N THR A 43 -11.51 -4.11 -20.76
CA THR A 43 -12.12 -4.97 -21.81
C THR A 43 -12.25 -6.43 -21.41
N ALA A 44 -11.49 -6.91 -20.43
CA ALA A 44 -11.62 -8.26 -19.92
C ALA A 44 -13.03 -8.48 -19.33
N PRO A 45 -13.71 -9.59 -19.68
CA PRO A 45 -14.91 -10.01 -18.96
C PRO A 45 -14.57 -10.14 -17.48
N SER A 46 -15.34 -9.49 -16.61
CA SER A 46 -15.14 -9.62 -15.17
C SER A 46 -15.36 -11.07 -14.79
N GLU A 47 -14.27 -11.79 -14.58
CA GLU A 47 -14.32 -13.07 -13.90
C GLU A 47 -14.81 -12.77 -12.49
N SER A 48 -16.13 -12.94 -12.32
CA SER A 48 -16.82 -12.70 -11.08
C SER A 48 -16.22 -13.61 -10.00
N ALA A 49 -15.85 -12.99 -8.88
CA ALA A 49 -15.63 -13.64 -7.59
C ALA A 49 -14.47 -14.64 -7.52
N GLY A 50 -13.27 -14.23 -7.94
CA GLY A 50 -12.08 -14.66 -7.21
C GLY A 50 -12.14 -14.12 -5.78
N PRO A 51 -11.61 -14.83 -4.76
CA PRO A 51 -11.56 -14.30 -3.40
C PRO A 51 -10.83 -12.96 -3.42
N ALA A 52 -11.40 -11.96 -2.74
CA ALA A 52 -10.84 -10.62 -2.71
C ALA A 52 -9.34 -10.66 -2.38
N ALA A 53 -8.53 -10.10 -3.28
CA ALA A 53 -7.09 -10.19 -3.18
C ALA A 53 -6.60 -9.25 -2.07
N TRP A 54 -5.76 -9.79 -1.19
CA TRP A 54 -5.00 -9.02 -0.23
C TRP A 54 -3.75 -8.50 -0.92
N LEU A 55 -3.74 -7.23 -1.30
CA LEU A 55 -2.58 -6.60 -1.94
C LEU A 55 -1.53 -6.22 -0.90
N PRO A 56 -0.26 -6.62 -1.06
CA PRO A 56 0.79 -6.15 -0.17
C PRO A 56 0.99 -4.64 -0.37
N VAL A 57 1.06 -3.92 0.75
CA VAL A 57 1.34 -2.49 0.78
C VAL A 57 2.35 -2.21 1.90
N PHE A 58 3.03 -1.09 1.82
CA PHE A 58 3.91 -0.65 2.89
C PHE A 58 3.82 0.85 3.07
N VAL A 59 4.23 1.32 4.24
CA VAL A 59 4.37 2.74 4.52
C VAL A 59 5.74 2.97 5.15
N SER A 60 6.39 4.07 4.75
CA SER A 60 7.65 4.51 5.33
C SER A 60 7.42 5.84 6.03
N TYR A 61 7.52 5.86 7.36
CA TYR A 61 7.33 7.05 8.18
C TYR A 61 8.42 7.13 9.25
N ARG A 62 9.04 8.31 9.42
CA ARG A 62 10.16 8.54 10.36
C ARG A 62 11.26 7.47 10.31
N ARG A 63 11.69 7.11 9.09
CA ARG A 63 12.69 6.06 8.81
C ARG A 63 12.30 4.65 9.28
N MET A 64 11.05 4.45 9.70
CA MET A 64 10.50 3.12 9.97
C MET A 64 9.63 2.68 8.80
N ARG A 65 9.78 1.41 8.41
CA ARG A 65 8.92 0.74 7.44
C ARG A 65 7.91 -0.12 8.19
N THR A 66 6.65 0.02 7.82
CA THR A 66 5.56 -0.85 8.27
C THR A 66 4.93 -1.51 7.05
N ASP A 67 4.95 -2.84 7.04
CA ASP A 67 4.33 -3.65 6.00
C ASP A 67 2.91 -4.02 6.42
N ALA A 68 2.04 -4.12 5.42
CA ALA A 68 0.63 -4.46 5.60
C ALA A 68 0.08 -5.15 4.35
N VAL A 69 -1.17 -5.60 4.45
CA VAL A 69 -1.96 -6.06 3.32
C VAL A 69 -3.26 -5.27 3.24
N TYR A 70 -3.62 -4.85 2.03
CA TYR A 70 -4.81 -4.07 1.70
C TYR A 70 -5.84 -4.96 1.02
N HIS A 71 -7.06 -4.99 1.53
CA HIS A 71 -8.15 -5.78 0.97
C HIS A 71 -8.87 -5.00 -0.13
N THR A 72 -8.79 -5.48 -1.37
CA THR A 72 -9.28 -4.72 -2.53
C THR A 72 -10.78 -4.46 -2.53
N GLY A 73 -11.57 -5.38 -1.99
CA GLY A 73 -13.03 -5.25 -1.94
C GLY A 73 -13.60 -4.41 -0.79
N THR A 74 -12.83 -4.15 0.27
CA THR A 74 -13.34 -3.50 1.50
C THR A 74 -12.50 -2.31 1.96
N ALA A 75 -11.36 -2.08 1.32
CA ALA A 75 -10.35 -1.10 1.74
C ALA A 75 -9.73 -1.35 3.13
N ALA A 76 -9.99 -2.51 3.74
CA ALA A 76 -9.40 -2.86 5.02
C ALA A 76 -7.88 -3.03 4.90
N VAL A 77 -7.13 -2.54 5.89
CA VAL A 77 -5.68 -2.67 5.97
C VAL A 77 -5.30 -3.48 7.19
N ARG A 78 -4.62 -4.61 6.98
CA ARG A 78 -4.08 -5.44 8.07
C ARG A 78 -2.56 -5.27 8.12
N ILE A 79 -2.08 -4.71 9.23
CA ILE A 79 -0.64 -4.50 9.45
C ILE A 79 0.03 -5.84 9.77
N THR A 80 1.19 -6.10 9.17
CA THR A 80 1.91 -7.38 9.29
C THR A 80 3.24 -7.27 10.02
N THR A 81 3.78 -6.06 10.21
CA THR A 81 5.06 -5.83 10.92
C THR A 81 4.96 -4.74 11.98
N GLY A 82 5.91 -4.76 12.93
CA GLY A 82 6.02 -3.75 13.98
C GLY A 82 4.99 -3.88 15.11
N PRO A 83 4.81 -2.83 15.94
CA PRO A 83 3.99 -2.89 17.16
C PRO A 83 2.49 -3.03 16.90
N LEU A 84 2.03 -2.74 15.68
CA LEU A 84 0.63 -2.86 15.27
C LEU A 84 0.35 -4.16 14.49
N ALA A 85 1.31 -5.09 14.42
CA ALA A 85 1.16 -6.34 13.69
C ALA A 85 -0.07 -7.14 14.17
N GLY A 86 -0.86 -7.63 13.21
CA GLY A 86 -2.11 -8.36 13.45
C GLY A 86 -3.35 -7.47 13.57
N ILE A 87 -3.20 -6.16 13.72
CA ILE A 87 -4.34 -5.23 13.78
C ILE A 87 -4.88 -4.98 12.37
N THR A 88 -6.20 -5.10 12.21
CA THR A 88 -6.93 -4.77 10.98
C THR A 88 -7.70 -3.47 11.18
N TYR A 89 -7.48 -2.51 10.31
CA TYR A 89 -8.22 -1.26 10.21
C TYR A 89 -9.22 -1.35 9.06
N THR A 90 -10.35 -0.67 9.19
CA THR A 90 -11.42 -0.66 8.17
C THR A 90 -11.08 0.16 6.94
N ASP A 91 -10.14 1.09 7.06
CA ASP A 91 -9.73 2.00 6.00
C ASP A 91 -8.23 2.37 6.10
N PRO A 92 -7.59 2.79 4.98
CA PRO A 92 -6.17 3.10 4.95
C PRO A 92 -5.76 4.31 5.78
N ASP A 93 -6.62 5.32 5.90
CA ASP A 93 -6.35 6.55 6.63
C ASP A 93 -6.22 6.29 8.13
N SER A 94 -7.15 5.52 8.69
CA SER A 94 -7.11 5.08 10.09
C SER A 94 -5.84 4.28 10.37
N ALA A 95 -5.47 3.36 9.48
CA ALA A 95 -4.24 2.59 9.61
C ALA A 95 -2.98 3.47 9.57
N ALA A 96 -2.93 4.45 8.65
CA ALA A 96 -1.82 5.37 8.51
C ALA A 96 -1.65 6.28 9.74
N ARG A 97 -2.77 6.79 10.30
CA ARG A 97 -2.74 7.56 11.54
C ARG A 97 -2.25 6.74 12.73
N ALA A 98 -2.65 5.47 12.82
CA ALA A 98 -2.15 4.58 13.86
C ALA A 98 -0.63 4.39 13.75
N VAL A 99 -0.10 4.17 12.54
CA VAL A 99 1.35 4.09 12.29
C VAL A 99 2.07 5.37 12.71
N ALA A 100 1.51 6.54 12.38
CA ALA A 100 2.08 7.83 12.80
C ALA A 100 2.12 7.99 14.33
N THR A 101 1.10 7.47 15.03
CA THR A 101 0.96 7.58 16.49
C THR A 101 2.00 6.72 17.23
N VAL A 102 2.32 5.53 16.71
CA VAL A 102 3.29 4.63 17.35
C VAL A 102 4.74 4.87 16.93
N ALA A 103 4.96 5.70 15.91
CA ALA A 103 6.29 6.02 15.44
C ALA A 103 7.02 6.88 16.48
N PRO A 104 8.23 6.49 16.92
CA PRO A 104 9.00 7.28 17.87
C PRO A 104 9.18 8.72 17.39
N LEU A 105 9.11 9.68 18.32
CA LEU A 105 9.53 11.05 18.03
C LEU A 105 11.04 11.06 17.77
N PRO A 106 11.52 11.81 16.75
CA PRO A 106 12.95 12.04 16.62
C PRO A 106 13.46 12.66 17.91
N ALA A 107 14.61 12.20 18.39
CA ALA A 107 15.27 12.84 19.53
C ALA A 107 15.47 14.32 19.19
N THR A 108 14.96 15.21 20.05
CA THR A 108 15.22 16.64 19.93
C THR A 108 16.67 16.87 20.32
N ASP A 109 17.58 16.73 19.36
CA ASP A 109 18.96 17.16 19.54
C ASP A 109 18.91 18.68 19.74
N SER A 110 18.87 19.08 21.00
CA SER A 110 18.81 20.46 21.43
C SER A 110 20.18 21.07 21.22
N ALA A 111 20.44 21.49 19.98
CA ALA A 111 21.53 22.40 19.65
C ALA A 111 21.08 23.30 18.50
N MET A 112 20.91 24.57 18.85
CA MET A 112 20.88 25.77 18.00
C MET A 112 19.50 26.25 17.54
N ASP A 113 19.02 27.28 18.25
CA ASP A 113 18.67 28.60 17.72
C ASP A 113 18.28 28.65 16.23
N GLY A 114 16.97 28.81 15.96
CA GLY A 114 16.47 29.34 14.70
C GLY A 114 15.31 28.55 14.09
N GLU A 115 14.13 29.18 14.09
CA GLU A 115 13.03 28.92 13.14
C GLU A 115 12.25 27.60 13.30
N GLY A 116 11.45 27.54 14.36
CA GLY A 116 10.49 26.47 14.65
C GLY A 116 9.19 26.57 13.85
N ASP A 117 9.24 26.33 12.53
CA ASP A 117 8.04 26.14 11.70
C ASP A 117 8.09 24.82 10.90
N ASP A 118 9.27 24.45 10.36
CA ASP A 118 9.45 23.24 9.53
C ASP A 118 9.30 21.91 10.31
N ALA A 119 9.67 21.90 11.59
CA ALA A 119 9.55 20.71 12.44
C ALA A 119 8.09 20.35 12.77
N VAL A 120 7.16 21.32 12.70
CA VAL A 120 5.75 21.12 13.08
C VAL A 120 4.94 20.56 11.90
N GLU A 121 5.29 20.94 10.66
CA GLU A 121 4.61 20.41 9.46
C GLU A 121 4.80 18.89 9.30
N VAL A 122 6.00 18.37 9.58
CA VAL A 122 6.31 16.91 9.50
C VAL A 122 5.52 16.08 10.52
N LEU A 123 5.08 16.68 11.63
CA LEU A 123 4.32 15.99 12.68
C LEU A 123 2.86 15.73 12.29
N SER A 124 2.35 16.39 11.24
CA SER A 124 0.94 16.31 10.85
C SER A 124 0.68 15.41 9.63
N LEU A 125 1.73 15.01 8.91
CA LEU A 125 1.60 14.23 7.68
C LEU A 125 1.17 12.79 7.99
N VAL A 126 -0.09 12.47 7.65
CA VAL A 126 -0.58 11.09 7.59
C VAL A 126 0.24 10.34 6.54
N PRO A 127 0.96 9.28 6.92
CA PRO A 127 1.90 8.66 6.01
C PRO A 127 1.18 7.86 4.91
N THR A 128 1.70 7.91 3.69
CA THR A 128 1.03 7.34 2.51
C THR A 128 1.40 5.87 2.28
N TRP A 129 0.40 5.01 2.08
CA TRP A 129 0.59 3.62 1.66
C TRP A 129 1.12 3.53 0.23
N ARG A 130 2.06 2.61 0.01
CA ARG A 130 2.77 2.39 -1.25
C ARG A 130 2.69 0.91 -1.65
N LEU A 131 2.68 0.66 -2.95
CA LEU A 131 2.76 -0.68 -3.52
C LEU A 131 4.22 -1.12 -3.63
N PRO A 132 4.59 -2.35 -3.24
CA PRO A 132 5.94 -2.84 -3.39
C PRO A 132 6.25 -3.16 -4.85
N ILE A 133 7.52 -2.97 -5.24
CA ILE A 133 8.03 -3.26 -6.59
C ILE A 133 8.00 -4.77 -6.89
N THR A 134 8.00 -5.63 -5.86
CA THR A 134 8.09 -7.11 -5.97
C THR A 134 6.86 -7.81 -5.36
N ALA A 135 5.64 -7.35 -5.65
CA ALA A 135 4.47 -8.15 -5.29
C ALA A 135 4.32 -9.29 -6.30
N ASP A 136 4.83 -10.50 -6.03
CA ASP A 136 4.34 -11.71 -6.70
C ASP A 136 2.96 -12.06 -6.09
N PRO A 137 1.87 -12.13 -6.87
CA PRO A 137 0.56 -12.49 -6.35
C PRO A 137 0.46 -13.99 -6.01
N ALA A 138 1.37 -14.84 -6.51
CA ALA A 138 1.37 -16.28 -6.25
C ALA A 138 2.02 -16.67 -4.91
N ALA A 139 2.74 -15.76 -4.25
CA ALA A 139 3.36 -16.01 -2.94
C ALA A 139 2.38 -15.91 -1.75
N GLN A 140 1.08 -15.72 -2.03
CA GLN A 140 0.11 -15.22 -1.06
C GLN A 140 -0.87 -16.30 -0.60
N THR A 141 -0.35 -17.31 0.09
CA THR A 141 -1.18 -18.08 1.02
C THR A 141 -1.04 -17.41 2.39
N PRO A 142 -2.08 -16.77 2.95
CA PRO A 142 -2.02 -16.35 4.34
C PRO A 142 -1.75 -17.58 5.21
N PRO A 143 -0.93 -17.48 6.29
CA PRO A 143 -0.79 -18.59 7.22
C PRO A 143 -2.19 -18.95 7.73
N ALA A 144 -2.58 -20.22 7.52
CA ALA A 144 -3.82 -20.76 8.04
C ALA A 144 -3.76 -20.59 9.57
N VAL A 145 -4.68 -19.77 10.11
CA VAL A 145 -4.85 -19.68 11.55
C VAL A 145 -5.47 -21.00 11.99
N SER A 146 -4.65 -21.92 12.49
CA SER A 146 -5.16 -23.15 13.09
C SER A 146 -6.12 -22.77 14.23
N PRO A 147 -7.37 -23.28 14.24
CA PRO A 147 -8.22 -23.08 15.39
C PRO A 147 -7.59 -23.81 16.58
N LEU A 148 -7.28 -23.05 17.63
CA LEU A 148 -6.86 -23.61 18.91
C LEU A 148 -8.08 -24.32 19.50
N ILE A 149 -8.09 -25.65 19.40
CA ILE A 149 -9.01 -26.50 20.15
C ILE A 149 -8.30 -26.88 21.44
N SER A 150 -8.79 -26.40 22.58
CA SER A 150 -8.73 -27.12 23.86
C SER A 150 -9.81 -26.62 24.79
#